data_AF-A0A351J1Y8-F1
#
_entry.id   AF-A0A351J1Y8-F1
#
_cell.length_a   1.000
_cell.length_b   1.000
_cell.length_c   1.000
_cell.angle_alpha   90.00
_cell.angle_beta   90.00
_cell.angle_gamma   90.00
#
_symmetry.space_group_name_H-M   'P 1'
#
loop_
_entity.id
_entity.type
_entity.pdbx_description
1 polymer ?
#
loop_
_entity_poly.entity_id
_entity_poly.type
_entity_poly.pdbx_seq_one_letter_code
_entity_poly.pdbx_strand_id
1 'polypeptide(L)'
;MKILKAPWFLFVFTFAVMIPVMYWAPYTSDDCIFSALTFASFQERLTYCIQYGNGRLFGNLLVLYLLPHVWLRTIVKSLFVAGAVYCLVKLTKHLSGHDKGVHGSVFLLVLGMPSVMFAQVFTWTSGFCNYVPPVFFLLWILNTYVEYTADSRWYYRIYACLVCMILGFSQQLFSEVNTVANIMVAIFLVVYAAIYS
;
A
#
# COMPACT_ATOMS: atom_id res chain seq x y z
N MET A 1 15.12 18.60 -14.97
CA MET A 1 14.17 17.78 -14.19
C MET A 1 12.79 18.44 -14.24
N LYS A 2 11.86 17.99 -15.08
CA LYS A 2 10.46 18.44 -14.97
C LYS A 2 9.86 17.67 -13.80
N ILE A 3 9.76 18.28 -12.63
CA ILE A 3 8.95 17.74 -11.54
C ILE A 3 7.52 17.69 -12.11
N LEU A 4 7.09 16.48 -12.50
CA LEU A 4 5.73 16.25 -12.96
C LEU A 4 4.82 16.75 -11.84
N LYS A 5 3.89 17.68 -12.16
CA LYS A 5 2.94 18.17 -11.16
C LYS A 5 2.21 16.96 -10.59
N ALA A 6 2.50 16.69 -9.33
CA ALA A 6 1.95 15.61 -8.54
C ALA A 6 0.41 15.63 -8.61
N PRO A 7 -0.28 14.49 -8.77
CA PRO A 7 -1.74 14.42 -8.90
C PRO A 7 -2.45 14.65 -7.56
N TRP A 8 -2.12 15.74 -6.85
CA TRP A 8 -2.64 16.07 -5.53
C TRP A 8 -4.16 16.15 -5.46
N PHE A 9 -4.79 16.65 -6.52
CA PHE A 9 -6.25 16.67 -6.61
C PHE A 9 -6.85 15.26 -6.48
N LEU A 10 -6.32 14.28 -7.21
CA LEU A 10 -6.82 12.90 -7.16
C LEU A 10 -6.54 12.25 -5.79
N PHE A 11 -5.40 12.57 -5.17
CA PHE A 11 -5.11 12.14 -3.81
C PHE A 11 -6.18 12.67 -2.83
N VAL A 12 -6.40 13.99 -2.81
CA VAL A 12 -7.37 14.64 -1.91
C VAL A 12 -8.78 14.13 -2.17
N PHE A 13 -9.16 13.99 -3.45
CA PHE A 13 -10.46 13.48 -3.84
C PHE A 13 -10.68 12.03 -3.39
N THR A 14 -9.73 11.14 -3.67
CA THR A 14 -9.79 9.73 -3.25
C THR A 14 -9.86 9.62 -1.73
N PHE A 15 -9.04 10.40 -1.03
CA PHE A 15 -9.04 10.45 0.42
C PHE A 15 -10.41 10.87 0.97
N ALA A 16 -10.98 11.96 0.43
CA ALA A 16 -12.29 12.47 0.85
C ALA A 16 -13.43 11.47 0.57
N VAL A 17 -13.42 10.80 -0.58
CA VAL A 17 -14.43 9.79 -0.94
C VAL A 17 -14.30 8.53 -0.08
N MET A 18 -13.08 8.14 0.30
CA MET A 18 -12.85 6.92 1.10
C MET A 18 -13.21 7.09 2.57
N ILE A 19 -13.15 8.30 3.13
CA ILE A 19 -13.55 8.54 4.54
C ILE A 19 -14.94 7.98 4.86
N PRO A 20 -16.03 8.37 4.18
CA PRO A 20 -17.36 7.86 4.51
C PRO A 20 -17.47 6.34 4.33
N VAL A 21 -16.86 5.80 3.27
CA VAL A 21 -16.83 4.35 2.99
C VAL A 21 -16.20 3.59 4.15
N MET A 22 -15.03 4.04 4.61
CA MET A 22 -14.24 3.36 5.65
C MET A 22 -14.84 3.56 7.05
N TYR A 23 -15.50 4.70 7.28
CA TYR A 23 -16.13 5.02 8.55
C TYR A 23 -17.36 4.15 8.83
N TRP A 24 -18.21 3.97 7.82
CA TRP A 24 -19.44 3.16 7.93
C TRP A 24 -19.28 1.69 7.57
N ALA A 25 -18.06 1.25 7.24
CA ALA A 25 -17.79 -0.16 6.97
C ALA A 25 -18.07 -1.02 8.22
N PRO A 26 -18.93 -2.06 8.12
CA PRO A 26 -19.19 -2.96 9.23
C PRO A 26 -17.99 -3.89 9.49
N TYR A 27 -17.94 -4.47 10.69
CA TYR A 27 -16.98 -5.54 10.98
C TYR A 27 -17.38 -6.82 10.27
N THR A 28 -16.38 -7.50 9.71
CA THR A 28 -16.56 -8.73 8.94
C THR A 28 -15.56 -9.79 9.37
N SER A 29 -16.04 -11.03 9.56
CA SER A 29 -15.24 -12.22 9.89
C SER A 29 -14.23 -11.94 11.01
N ASP A 30 -12.94 -11.90 10.65
CA ASP A 30 -11.81 -11.77 11.56
C ASP A 30 -11.86 -10.45 12.33
N ASP A 31 -12.43 -9.40 11.75
CA ASP A 31 -12.56 -8.10 12.42
C ASP A 31 -13.35 -8.23 13.72
N CYS A 32 -14.36 -9.10 13.77
CA CYS A 32 -15.13 -9.36 14.98
C CYS A 32 -14.25 -10.00 16.06
N ILE A 33 -13.44 -11.00 15.69
CA ILE A 33 -12.53 -11.70 16.61
C ILE A 33 -11.48 -10.73 17.14
N PHE A 34 -10.78 -10.04 16.25
CA PHE A 34 -9.72 -9.11 16.61
C PHE A 34 -10.25 -7.91 17.42
N SER A 35 -11.50 -7.47 17.18
CA SER A 35 -12.12 -6.39 17.96
C SER A 35 -12.47 -6.80 19.41
N ALA A 36 -12.70 -8.10 19.65
CA ALA A 36 -13.01 -8.63 20.97
C ALA A 36 -11.76 -8.83 21.84
N LEU A 37 -10.56 -8.77 21.23
CA LEU A 37 -9.31 -8.94 21.95
C LEU A 37 -8.89 -7.65 22.66
N THR A 38 -8.56 -7.77 23.94
CA THR A 38 -8.01 -6.68 24.75
C THR A 38 -6.60 -7.03 25.20
N PHE A 39 -5.67 -6.09 25.00
CA PHE A 39 -4.27 -6.25 25.36
C PHE A 39 -3.82 -5.04 26.19
N ALA A 40 -3.11 -5.29 27.29
CA ALA A 40 -2.63 -4.27 28.21
C ALA A 40 -1.33 -3.62 27.73
N SER A 41 -0.54 -4.30 26.89
CA SER A 41 0.77 -3.84 26.46
C SER A 41 1.06 -4.09 24.97
N PHE A 42 2.04 -3.37 24.42
CA PHE A 42 2.59 -3.65 23.09
C PHE A 42 3.15 -5.07 22.99
N GLN A 43 3.84 -5.53 24.05
CA GLN A 43 4.48 -6.84 24.08
C GLN A 43 3.46 -7.97 23.95
N GLU A 44 2.28 -7.85 24.58
CA GLU A 44 1.20 -8.83 24.45
C GLU A 44 0.65 -8.88 23.02
N ARG A 45 0.44 -7.73 22.39
CA ARG A 45 0.00 -7.66 20.98
C ARG A 45 1.02 -8.31 20.06
N LEU A 46 2.30 -8.02 20.26
CA LEU A 46 3.39 -8.59 19.48
C LEU A 46 3.46 -10.11 19.67
N THR A 47 3.39 -10.57 20.91
CA THR A 47 3.41 -12.00 21.25
C THR A 47 2.22 -12.72 20.62
N TYR A 48 1.02 -12.13 20.70
CA TYR A 48 -0.17 -12.66 20.04
C TYR A 48 0.02 -12.78 18.53
N CYS A 49 0.48 -11.72 17.86
CA CYS A 49 0.68 -11.75 16.41
C CYS A 49 1.73 -12.78 15.96
N ILE A 50 2.78 -13.01 16.75
CA ILE A 50 3.78 -14.05 16.50
C ILE A 50 3.15 -15.44 16.69
N GLN A 51 2.41 -15.65 17.78
CA GLN A 51 1.76 -16.92 18.10
C GLN A 51 0.59 -17.26 17.17
N TYR A 52 -0.05 -16.25 16.58
CA TYR A 52 -1.10 -16.44 15.58
C TYR A 52 -0.60 -17.26 14.37
N GLY A 53 0.70 -17.23 14.09
CA GLY A 53 1.37 -18.26 13.28
C GLY A 53 1.10 -18.22 11.78
N ASN A 54 0.41 -17.19 11.27
CA ASN A 54 0.10 -17.06 9.83
C ASN A 54 1.14 -16.24 9.03
N GLY A 55 2.27 -15.87 9.65
CA GLY A 55 3.33 -15.08 9.02
C GLY A 55 3.04 -13.58 8.81
N ARG A 56 1.81 -13.11 9.06
CA ARG A 56 1.37 -11.73 8.77
C ARG A 56 1.58 -10.78 9.94
N LEU A 57 2.81 -10.71 10.44
CA LEU A 57 3.17 -9.97 11.66
C LEU A 57 2.71 -8.50 11.63
N PHE A 58 3.12 -7.74 10.61
CA PHE A 58 2.82 -6.31 10.51
C PHE A 58 1.34 -6.05 10.18
N GLY A 59 0.75 -6.90 9.34
CA GLY A 59 -0.66 -6.80 9.02
C GLY A 59 -1.54 -7.04 10.25
N ASN A 60 -1.31 -8.12 11.01
CA ASN A 60 -2.06 -8.41 12.23
C ASN A 60 -1.84 -7.33 13.31
N LEU A 61 -0.62 -6.82 13.47
CA LEU A 61 -0.35 -5.70 14.36
C LEU A 61 -1.16 -4.46 13.96
N LEU A 62 -1.17 -4.11 12.67
CA LEU A 62 -1.93 -2.99 12.16
C LEU A 62 -3.44 -3.16 12.42
N VAL A 63 -3.98 -4.37 12.22
CA VAL A 63 -5.36 -4.72 12.56
C VAL A 63 -5.66 -4.45 14.04
N LEU A 64 -4.80 -4.92 14.96
CA LEU A 64 -4.96 -4.73 16.40
C LEU A 64 -4.94 -3.26 16.84
N TYR A 65 -4.23 -2.39 16.11
CA TYR A 65 -4.20 -0.96 16.39
C TYR A 65 -5.37 -0.19 15.77
N LEU A 66 -5.82 -0.59 14.58
CA LEU A 66 -6.86 0.12 13.86
C LEU A 66 -8.27 -0.26 14.34
N LEU A 67 -8.55 -1.55 14.59
CA LEU A 67 -9.90 -2.01 14.94
C LEU A 67 -10.51 -1.29 16.15
N PRO A 68 -9.79 -1.07 17.27
CA PRO A 68 -10.36 -0.39 18.43
C PRO A 68 -10.76 1.07 18.19
N HIS A 69 -10.20 1.71 17.15
CA HIS A 69 -10.30 3.15 16.92
C HIS A 69 -10.86 3.46 15.53
N VAL A 70 -12.18 3.62 15.42
CA VAL A 70 -12.87 3.89 14.14
C VAL A 70 -12.28 5.08 13.38
N TRP A 71 -11.94 6.17 14.07
CA TRP A 71 -11.34 7.35 13.46
C TRP A 71 -9.95 7.07 12.87
N LEU A 72 -9.08 6.42 13.66
CA LEU A 72 -7.73 6.06 13.24
C LEU A 72 -7.78 5.10 12.05
N ARG A 73 -8.61 4.06 12.13
CA ARG A 73 -8.85 3.12 11.04
C ARG A 73 -9.28 3.83 9.77
N THR A 74 -10.26 4.72 9.87
CA THR A 74 -10.80 5.47 8.73
C THR A 74 -9.73 6.30 8.05
N ILE A 75 -8.97 7.08 8.83
CA ILE A 75 -7.91 7.95 8.31
C ILE A 75 -6.81 7.12 7.67
N VAL A 76 -6.28 6.12 8.38
CA VAL A 76 -5.16 5.31 7.92
C VAL A 76 -5.53 4.54 6.65
N LYS A 77 -6.68 3.87 6.61
CA LYS A 77 -7.13 3.14 5.40
C LYS A 77 -7.31 4.09 4.22
N SER A 78 -7.95 5.25 4.44
CA SER A 78 -8.15 6.24 3.37
C SER A 78 -6.83 6.80 2.83
N LEU A 79 -5.84 7.03 3.70
CA LEU A 79 -4.50 7.48 3.30
C LEU A 79 -3.78 6.43 2.44
N PHE A 80 -3.85 5.15 2.81
CA PHE A 80 -3.23 4.09 2.02
C PHE A 80 -3.84 3.97 0.62
N VAL A 81 -5.18 4.07 0.50
CA VAL A 81 -5.84 4.02 -0.82
C VAL A 81 -5.50 5.25 -1.65
N ALA A 82 -5.59 6.45 -1.07
CA ALA A 82 -5.25 7.70 -1.75
C ALA A 82 -3.78 7.72 -2.18
N GLY A 83 -2.88 7.23 -1.32
CA GLY A 83 -1.46 7.06 -1.61
C GLY A 83 -1.21 6.07 -2.75
N ALA A 84 -1.90 4.93 -2.76
CA ALA A 84 -1.78 3.96 -3.85
C ALA A 84 -2.24 4.54 -5.19
N VAL A 85 -3.40 5.22 -5.23
CA VAL A 85 -3.88 5.91 -6.44
C VAL A 85 -2.89 6.99 -6.89
N TYR A 86 -2.37 7.78 -5.95
CA TYR A 86 -1.37 8.80 -6.22
C TYR A 86 -0.11 8.22 -6.87
N CYS A 87 0.46 7.16 -6.27
CA CYS A 87 1.65 6.49 -6.78
C CYS A 87 1.41 5.86 -8.15
N LEU A 88 0.24 5.26 -8.37
CA LEU A 88 -0.13 4.64 -9.63
C LEU A 88 -0.25 5.67 -10.76
N VAL A 89 -0.96 6.78 -10.51
CA VAL A 89 -1.10 7.90 -11.47
C VAL A 89 0.25 8.58 -11.74
N LYS A 90 1.11 8.71 -10.72
CA LYS A 90 2.47 9.25 -10.90
C LYS A 90 3.30 8.33 -11.81
N LEU A 91 3.25 7.02 -11.63
CA LEU A 91 3.91 6.05 -12.50
C LEU A 91 3.40 6.11 -13.94
N THR A 92 2.09 6.21 -14.16
CA THR A 92 1.55 6.30 -15.52
C THR A 92 1.97 7.59 -16.22
N LYS A 93 2.16 8.70 -15.51
CA LYS A 93 2.73 9.93 -16.10
C LYS A 93 4.13 9.74 -16.65
N HIS A 94 4.94 8.89 -16.00
CA HIS A 94 6.28 8.56 -16.48
C HIS A 94 6.24 7.73 -17.76
N LEU A 95 5.26 6.82 -17.90
CA LEU A 95 5.16 5.88 -19.01
C LEU A 95 4.42 6.45 -20.24
N SER A 96 3.30 7.13 -20.02
CA SER A 96 2.35 7.54 -21.08
C SER A 96 2.25 9.05 -21.26
N GLY A 97 3.01 9.84 -20.50
CA GLY A 97 2.92 11.31 -20.51
C GLY A 97 1.68 11.86 -19.79
N HIS A 98 1.25 13.08 -20.15
CA HIS A 98 0.14 13.78 -19.48
C HIS A 98 -1.25 13.45 -20.04
N ASP A 99 -1.47 12.24 -20.55
CA ASP A 99 -2.79 11.86 -21.06
C ASP A 99 -3.81 11.82 -19.91
N LYS A 100 -4.78 12.73 -19.95
CA LYS A 100 -5.84 12.84 -18.95
C LYS A 100 -6.76 11.62 -18.96
N GLY A 101 -6.91 10.95 -20.12
CA GLY A 101 -7.72 9.74 -20.27
C GLY A 101 -7.17 8.60 -19.42
N VAL A 102 -5.87 8.31 -19.54
CA VAL A 102 -5.20 7.23 -18.78
C VAL A 102 -5.30 7.45 -17.27
N HIS A 103 -5.17 8.69 -16.80
CA HIS A 103 -5.30 9.02 -15.37
C HIS A 103 -6.73 8.82 -14.84
N GLY A 104 -7.74 9.18 -15.64
CA GLY A 104 -9.15 8.91 -15.33
C GLY A 104 -9.45 7.42 -15.30
N SER A 105 -8.90 6.65 -16.24
CA SER A 105 -9.06 5.19 -16.30
C SER A 105 -8.51 4.50 -15.06
N VAL A 106 -7.31 4.88 -14.61
CA VAL A 106 -6.69 4.34 -13.40
C VAL A 106 -7.58 4.56 -12.17
N PHE A 107 -8.13 5.78 -12.05
CA PHE A 107 -9.04 6.12 -10.97
C PHE A 107 -10.32 5.27 -11.01
N LEU A 108 -10.93 5.14 -12.19
CA LEU A 108 -12.13 4.32 -12.39
C LEU A 108 -11.88 2.83 -12.14
N LEU A 109 -10.69 2.32 -12.43
CA LEU A 109 -10.36 0.92 -12.17
C LEU A 109 -10.21 0.62 -10.67
N VAL A 110 -9.71 1.57 -9.88
CA VAL A 110 -9.58 1.41 -8.42
C VAL A 110 -10.93 1.56 -7.74
N LEU A 111 -11.77 2.54 -8.12
CA LEU A 111 -13.06 2.77 -7.47
C LEU A 111 -14.21 1.96 -8.06
N GLY A 112 -14.14 1.63 -9.35
CA GLY A 112 -15.16 0.90 -10.09
C GLY A 112 -14.96 -0.62 -10.09
N MET A 113 -14.20 -1.14 -9.13
CA MET A 113 -14.06 -2.60 -8.98
C MET A 113 -15.41 -3.25 -8.61
N PRO A 114 -15.64 -4.52 -8.97
CA PRO A 114 -16.87 -5.23 -8.62
C PRO A 114 -17.14 -5.16 -7.10
N SER A 115 -18.41 -5.05 -6.71
CA SER A 115 -18.81 -4.84 -5.31
C SER A 115 -18.25 -5.88 -4.34
N VAL A 116 -18.15 -7.14 -4.76
CA VAL A 116 -17.54 -8.21 -3.96
C VAL A 116 -16.06 -7.93 -3.70
N MET A 117 -15.31 -7.55 -4.72
CA MET A 117 -13.89 -7.19 -4.58
C MET A 117 -13.73 -5.93 -3.73
N PHE A 118 -14.61 -4.93 -3.93
CA PHE A 118 -14.62 -3.72 -3.13
C PHE A 118 -14.77 -4.03 -1.65
N ALA A 119 -15.70 -4.91 -1.28
CA ALA A 119 -15.92 -5.30 0.11
C ALA A 119 -14.70 -6.05 0.69
N GLN A 120 -14.11 -6.96 -0.08
CA GLN A 120 -12.95 -7.73 0.35
C GLN A 120 -11.68 -6.88 0.52
N VAL A 121 -11.52 -5.84 -0.31
CA VAL A 121 -10.31 -5.00 -0.30
C VAL A 121 -10.46 -3.84 0.68
N PHE A 122 -11.60 -3.15 0.67
CA PHE A 122 -11.76 -1.87 1.37
C PHE A 122 -12.53 -1.97 2.67
N THR A 123 -13.65 -2.69 2.71
CA THR A 123 -14.47 -2.71 3.94
C THR A 123 -13.90 -3.66 4.99
N TRP A 124 -13.47 -4.86 4.56
CA TRP A 124 -12.84 -5.83 5.46
C TRP A 124 -11.48 -5.31 5.95
N THR A 125 -11.38 -5.03 7.25
CA THR A 125 -10.19 -4.36 7.81
C THR A 125 -9.00 -5.29 7.89
N SER A 126 -9.21 -6.55 8.25
CA SER A 126 -8.14 -7.54 8.31
C SER A 126 -7.59 -7.85 6.90
N GLY A 127 -8.46 -7.95 5.89
CA GLY A 127 -8.04 -8.01 4.49
C GLY A 127 -7.25 -6.77 4.07
N PHE A 128 -7.83 -5.59 4.32
CA PHE A 128 -7.17 -4.32 3.99
C PHE A 128 -5.75 -4.24 4.55
N CYS A 129 -5.59 -4.44 5.86
CA CYS A 129 -4.30 -4.28 6.54
C CYS A 129 -3.23 -5.24 6.00
N ASN A 130 -3.61 -6.42 5.52
CA ASN A 130 -2.69 -7.42 5.01
C ASN A 130 -2.35 -7.26 3.51
N TYR A 131 -3.21 -6.62 2.72
CA TYR A 131 -3.04 -6.58 1.25
C TYR A 131 -2.87 -5.18 0.66
N VAL A 132 -3.45 -4.13 1.23
CA VAL A 132 -3.37 -2.76 0.67
C VAL A 132 -2.06 -2.05 1.03
N PRO A 133 -1.60 -2.02 2.31
CA PRO A 133 -0.30 -1.46 2.66
C PRO A 133 0.87 -2.01 1.83
N PRO A 134 1.03 -3.33 1.63
CA PRO A 134 2.14 -3.82 0.83
C PRO A 134 2.03 -3.44 -0.65
N VAL A 135 0.83 -3.34 -1.23
CA VAL A 135 0.66 -2.82 -2.61
C VAL A 135 1.09 -1.35 -2.68
N PHE A 136 0.69 -0.53 -1.71
CA PHE A 136 1.14 0.86 -1.63
C PHE A 136 2.67 0.96 -1.53
N PHE A 137 3.31 0.15 -0.68
CA PHE A 137 4.77 0.11 -0.56
C PHE A 137 5.46 -0.29 -1.87
N LEU A 138 4.91 -1.26 -2.61
CA LEU A 138 5.45 -1.63 -3.92
C LEU A 138 5.39 -0.45 -4.89
N LEU A 139 4.25 0.23 -4.97
CA LEU A 139 4.08 1.39 -5.84
C LEU A 139 5.00 2.54 -5.44
N TRP A 140 5.27 2.72 -4.15
CA TRP A 140 6.25 3.68 -3.67
C TRP A 140 7.66 3.29 -4.12
N ILE A 141 8.08 2.04 -3.90
CA ILE A 141 9.39 1.53 -4.37
C ILE A 141 9.58 1.82 -5.86
N LEU A 142 8.59 1.51 -6.70
CA LEU A 142 8.65 1.77 -8.13
C LEU A 142 8.76 3.26 -8.47
N ASN A 143 8.01 4.13 -7.80
CA ASN A 143 8.13 5.58 -7.99
C ASN A 143 9.52 6.10 -7.61
N THR A 144 10.04 5.66 -6.46
CA THR A 144 11.37 6.05 -5.99
C THR A 144 12.45 5.56 -6.96
N TYR A 145 12.33 4.32 -7.45
CA TYR A 145 13.24 3.79 -8.46
C TYR A 145 13.24 4.68 -9.71
N VAL A 146 12.07 4.93 -10.31
CA VAL A 146 11.96 5.73 -11.54
C VAL A 146 12.46 7.17 -11.35
N GLU A 147 12.19 7.79 -10.21
CA GLU A 147 12.53 9.19 -9.96
C GLU A 147 14.01 9.41 -9.63
N TYR A 148 14.61 8.50 -8.86
CA TYR A 148 15.93 8.72 -8.25
C TYR A 148 17.07 7.91 -8.87
N THR A 149 16.79 6.87 -9.68
CA THR A 149 17.86 6.20 -10.46
C THR A 149 18.20 6.94 -11.75
N ALA A 150 17.29 7.78 -12.23
CA ALA A 150 17.50 8.64 -13.40
C ALA A 150 18.49 9.80 -13.15
N ASP A 151 18.76 10.13 -11.88
CA ASP A 151 19.72 11.17 -11.49
C ASP A 151 21.14 10.59 -11.34
N SER A 152 22.15 11.36 -11.75
CA SER A 152 23.56 10.96 -11.70
C SER A 152 24.19 11.09 -10.32
N ARG A 153 23.53 11.79 -9.38
CA ARG A 153 24.07 11.99 -8.03
C ARG A 153 23.96 10.72 -7.17
N TRP A 154 25.10 10.32 -6.59
CA TRP A 154 25.22 9.07 -5.82
C TRP A 154 24.28 8.98 -4.61
N TYR A 155 23.98 10.08 -3.92
CA TYR A 155 23.14 10.07 -2.72
C TYR A 155 21.67 9.75 -3.01
N TYR A 156 21.17 10.06 -4.22
CA TYR A 156 19.81 9.68 -4.64
C TYR A 156 19.70 8.17 -4.87
N ARG A 157 20.76 7.54 -5.36
CA ARG A 157 20.83 6.08 -5.53
C ARG A 157 20.84 5.37 -4.18
N ILE A 158 21.61 5.89 -3.21
CA ILE A 158 21.59 5.35 -1.84
C ILE A 158 20.20 5.49 -1.21
N TYR A 159 19.57 6.65 -1.34
CA TYR A 159 18.20 6.85 -0.86
C TYR A 159 17.24 5.83 -1.48
N ALA A 160 17.29 5.63 -2.80
CA ALA A 160 16.48 4.64 -3.48
C ALA A 160 16.73 3.21 -2.96
N CYS A 161 17.99 2.81 -2.79
CA CYS A 161 18.34 1.50 -2.23
C CYS A 161 17.80 1.31 -0.82
N LEU A 162 17.92 2.32 0.06
CA LEU A 162 17.40 2.25 1.43
C LEU A 162 15.87 2.12 1.44
N VAL A 163 15.16 2.88 0.61
CA VAL A 163 13.71 2.76 0.47
C VAL A 163 13.31 1.37 -0.03
N CYS A 164 13.97 0.87 -1.08
CA CYS A 164 13.73 -0.48 -1.62
C CYS A 164 13.96 -1.57 -0.56
N MET A 165 15.04 -1.46 0.22
CA MET A 165 15.38 -2.45 1.23
C MET A 165 14.37 -2.44 2.39
N ILE A 166 14.08 -1.26 2.96
CA ILE A 166 13.21 -1.14 4.14
C ILE A 166 11.77 -1.51 3.79
N LEU A 167 11.23 -0.92 2.71
CA LEU A 167 9.86 -1.21 2.28
C LEU A 167 9.74 -2.63 1.73
N GLY A 168 10.71 -3.08 0.94
CA GLY A 168 10.74 -4.42 0.35
C GLY A 168 10.74 -5.54 1.39
N PHE A 169 11.53 -5.38 2.46
CA PHE A 169 11.52 -6.29 3.59
C PHE A 169 10.20 -6.22 4.36
N SER A 170 9.72 -5.01 4.65
CA SER A 170 8.48 -4.81 5.43
C SER A 170 7.26 -5.47 4.78
N GLN A 171 7.16 -5.46 3.45
CA GLN A 171 6.06 -6.08 2.70
C GLN A 171 5.90 -7.58 2.96
N GLN A 172 7.00 -8.30 3.20
CA GLN A 172 6.98 -9.74 3.45
C GLN A 172 6.25 -10.09 4.75
N LEU A 173 6.22 -9.15 5.70
CA LEU A 173 5.56 -9.30 7.01
C LEU A 173 4.05 -9.01 6.98
N PHE A 174 3.48 -8.70 5.81
CA PHE A 174 2.03 -8.47 5.64
C PHE A 174 1.32 -9.67 5.00
N SER A 175 1.94 -10.32 4.02
CA SER A 175 1.37 -11.49 3.33
C SER A 175 2.47 -12.25 2.61
N GLU A 176 2.44 -13.58 2.70
CA GLU A 176 3.40 -14.48 2.06
C GLU A 176 3.45 -14.28 0.52
N VAL A 177 2.31 -13.96 -0.09
CA VAL A 177 2.20 -13.68 -1.53
C VAL A 177 3.07 -12.48 -1.93
N ASN A 178 3.31 -11.53 -1.02
CA ASN A 178 4.16 -10.37 -1.30
C ASN A 178 5.62 -10.77 -1.50
N THR A 179 6.09 -11.83 -0.84
CA THR A 179 7.45 -12.33 -1.03
C THR A 179 7.64 -12.81 -2.48
N VAL A 180 6.67 -13.55 -3.00
CA VAL A 180 6.68 -14.02 -4.40
C VAL A 180 6.66 -12.83 -5.36
N ALA A 181 5.75 -11.87 -5.14
CA ALA A 181 5.65 -10.67 -5.97
C ALA A 181 6.95 -9.85 -5.95
N ASN A 182 7.56 -9.64 -4.78
CA ASN A 182 8.80 -8.88 -4.63
C ASN A 182 9.98 -9.59 -5.31
N ILE A 183 10.06 -10.93 -5.23
CA ILE A 183 11.08 -11.70 -5.95
C ILE A 183 10.89 -11.56 -7.46
N MET A 184 9.66 -11.67 -7.97
CA MET A 184 9.38 -11.51 -9.40
C MET A 184 9.76 -10.11 -9.90
N VAL A 185 9.41 -9.06 -9.16
CA VAL A 185 9.78 -7.68 -9.49
C VAL A 185 11.30 -7.49 -9.42
N ALA A 186 11.98 -8.04 -8.42
CA ALA A 186 13.44 -7.96 -8.31
C ALA A 186 14.13 -8.64 -9.51
N ILE A 187 13.70 -9.85 -9.90
CA ILE A 187 14.21 -10.55 -11.08
C ILE A 187 14.00 -9.70 -12.33
N PHE A 188 12.79 -9.17 -12.52
CA PHE A 188 12.48 -8.31 -13.67
C PHE A 188 13.38 -7.08 -13.73
N LEU A 189 13.57 -6.37 -12.61
CA LEU A 189 14.43 -5.18 -12.55
C LEU A 189 15.91 -5.50 -12.82
N VAL A 190 16.41 -6.65 -12.33
CA VAL A 190 17.79 -7.10 -12.61
C VAL A 190 17.97 -7.43 -14.08
N VAL A 191 17.04 -8.19 -14.68
CA VAL A 191 17.10 -8.52 -16.11
C VAL A 191 17.00 -7.27 -16.97
N TYR A 192 16.07 -6.36 -16.65
CA TYR A 192 15.94 -5.08 -17.34
C TYR A 192 17.21 -4.24 -17.23
N ALA A 193 17.79 -4.12 -16.04
CA ALA A 193 19.06 -3.42 -15.87
C ALA A 193 20.16 -4.06 -16.71
N ALA A 194 20.34 -5.38 -16.69
CA ALA A 194 21.38 -6.06 -17.45
C ALA A 194 21.25 -5.91 -18.99
N ILE A 195 20.05 -5.70 -19.52
CA ILE A 195 19.81 -5.51 -20.96
C ILE A 195 20.02 -4.05 -21.38
N TYR A 196 19.68 -3.09 -20.51
CA TYR A 196 19.62 -1.66 -20.84
C TYR A 196 20.69 -0.80 -20.14
N SER A 197 21.65 -1.40 -19.43
CA SER A 197 22.88 -0.72 -18.95
C SER A 197 24.06 -0.99 -19.87
#